data_AF-A0A7C9TY96-F1
#
_entry.id   AF-A0A7C9TY96-F1
#
_cell.length_a   1.000
_cell.length_b   1.000
_cell.length_c   1.000
_cell.angle_alpha   90.00
_cell.angle_beta   90.00
_cell.angle_gamma   90.00
#
_symmetry.space_group_name_H-M   'P 1'
#
loop_
_entity.id
_entity.type
_entity.pdbx_description
1 polymer ?
#
loop_
_entity_poly.entity_id
_entity_poly.type
_entity_poly.pdbx_seq_one_letter_code
_entity_poly.pdbx_strand_id
1 'polypeptide(L)'
;MGCRWKKKVRQSPLLSLHPTPYTLQPSLCPMPVEPAIRKVLPPLSLAPSSLLARNLLEGISKHYLWQSECPIVTAETIPLYKSKDRSKDGRKKILYISGIALKLEKLWRQSPLEIATSLAPLIPVSPDFTLTVVPPGWIHLQFTDTGIANFLQYLAQNAYGQWGEASGAKFLPQNIGDPTNASSKSDAKNSKLHSQNSAVKTKQSLSKGVFQIQYANARCCSLLRSACQEGLIVPYQLARDISWLDERDQLRLTEPRELVLISRLMATLDALARRPERDKILKLAAALAEDFEKFYSACRILGKVKQENLDLARGRLGLVLGTQKLLRFLLEEGLALAAPEEL
;
A
#
# COMPACT_ATOMS: atom_id res chain seq x y z
N MET A 1 -21.70 89.45 38.53
CA MET A 1 -22.85 90.37 38.65
C MET A 1 -24.00 89.83 37.80
N GLY A 2 -25.23 89.81 38.32
CA GLY A 2 -26.47 89.46 37.59
C GLY A 2 -26.87 87.98 37.72
N CYS A 3 -27.61 87.58 38.76
CA CYS A 3 -29.08 87.61 38.88
C CYS A 3 -29.77 86.70 37.84
N ARG A 4 -30.40 85.58 38.22
CA ARG A 4 -31.65 85.41 39.00
C ARG A 4 -32.86 85.14 38.08
N TRP A 5 -33.28 83.87 38.08
CA TRP A 5 -34.67 83.36 38.11
C TRP A 5 -35.74 83.93 37.18
N LYS A 6 -36.46 83.04 36.47
CA LYS A 6 -37.92 82.75 36.64
C LYS A 6 -38.30 81.57 35.72
N LYS A 7 -38.71 80.42 36.29
CA LYS A 7 -40.08 80.00 36.69
C LYS A 7 -40.95 79.59 35.49
N LYS A 8 -41.26 78.29 35.35
CA LYS A 8 -42.49 77.58 35.83
C LYS A 8 -43.49 77.51 34.64
N VAL A 9 -44.18 76.43 34.28
CA VAL A 9 -45.03 75.47 35.02
C VAL A 9 -45.28 74.26 34.08
N ARG A 10 -44.86 73.04 34.45
CA ARG A 10 -45.67 71.86 34.84
C ARG A 10 -46.87 71.48 33.95
N GLN A 11 -46.85 70.25 33.43
CA GLN A 11 -47.73 69.18 33.93
C GLN A 11 -46.93 67.86 34.02
N SER A 12 -47.30 67.04 34.99
CA SER A 12 -46.72 65.79 35.46
C SER A 12 -47.93 64.90 35.86
N PRO A 13 -47.84 63.66 36.41
CA PRO A 13 -46.67 62.82 36.70
C PRO A 13 -46.88 61.26 36.58
N LEU A 14 -45.81 60.51 36.95
CA LEU A 14 -45.71 59.16 37.56
C LEU A 14 -45.97 57.88 36.72
N LEU A 15 -44.92 57.07 36.49
CA LEU A 15 -44.56 55.77 37.16
C LEU A 15 -45.42 54.59 36.64
N SER A 16 -44.93 53.40 36.31
CA SER A 16 -43.65 52.71 36.50
C SER A 16 -43.78 51.29 35.89
N LEU A 17 -42.66 50.55 35.90
CA LEU A 17 -42.53 49.07 36.01
C LEU A 17 -41.96 48.32 34.78
N HIS A 18 -40.76 47.79 35.01
CA HIS A 18 -40.05 46.61 34.48
C HIS A 18 -40.96 45.44 34.00
N PRO A 19 -40.47 44.39 33.27
CA PRO A 19 -39.09 43.85 33.23
C PRO A 19 -38.57 43.32 31.86
N THR A 20 -37.25 43.10 31.76
CA THR A 20 -36.62 42.18 30.80
C THR A 20 -36.95 40.73 31.14
N PRO A 21 -37.07 39.78 30.18
CA PRO A 21 -35.97 38.81 30.04
C PRO A 21 -35.73 38.14 28.66
N TYR A 22 -34.49 37.70 28.47
CA TYR A 22 -34.04 36.47 27.78
C TYR A 22 -34.55 36.15 26.37
N THR A 23 -33.66 36.31 25.38
CA THR A 23 -33.64 35.46 24.18
C THR A 23 -32.50 34.44 24.35
N LEU A 24 -32.90 33.18 24.49
CA LEU A 24 -32.04 32.00 24.60
C LEU A 24 -31.18 31.84 23.34
N GLN A 25 -29.86 31.83 23.51
CA GLN A 25 -28.95 31.23 22.52
C GLN A 25 -29.11 29.71 22.56
N PRO A 26 -29.27 29.01 21.42
CA PRO A 26 -29.20 27.56 21.41
C PRO A 26 -27.75 27.12 21.65
N SER A 27 -27.54 26.48 22.80
CA SER A 27 -26.36 25.68 23.12
C SER A 27 -26.18 24.59 22.06
N LEU A 28 -25.21 24.76 21.15
CA LEU A 28 -24.72 23.65 20.34
C LEU A 28 -23.90 22.73 21.27
N CYS A 29 -24.48 21.60 21.62
CA CYS A 29 -23.74 20.50 22.23
C CYS A 29 -22.58 20.11 21.30
N PRO A 30 -21.37 19.83 21.84
CA PRO A 30 -20.32 19.23 21.03
C PRO A 30 -20.80 17.85 20.60
N MET A 31 -21.05 17.69 19.31
CA MET A 31 -21.29 16.39 18.69
C MET A 31 -20.09 15.48 19.00
N PRO A 32 -20.31 14.20 19.34
CA PRO A 32 -19.20 13.28 19.50
C PRO A 32 -18.46 13.22 18.16
N VAL A 33 -17.16 13.56 18.20
CA VAL A 33 -16.26 13.39 17.06
C VAL A 33 -16.13 11.88 16.85
N GLU A 34 -17.00 11.35 16.02
CA GLU A 34 -16.90 10.01 15.47
C GLU A 34 -15.50 9.91 14.85
N PRO A 35 -14.67 8.90 15.20
CA PRO A 35 -13.35 8.81 14.64
C PRO A 35 -13.53 8.51 13.16
N ALA A 36 -13.47 9.56 12.35
CA ALA A 36 -13.23 9.47 10.94
C ALA A 36 -11.87 8.79 10.79
N ILE A 37 -11.89 7.46 10.75
CA ILE A 37 -10.86 6.65 10.14
C ILE A 37 -10.83 7.15 8.70
N ARG A 38 -10.08 8.23 8.45
CA ARG A 38 -9.55 8.52 7.14
C ARG A 38 -8.72 7.28 6.82
N LYS A 39 -9.37 6.35 6.14
CA LYS A 39 -8.76 5.19 5.50
C LYS A 39 -7.72 5.77 4.56
N VAL A 40 -6.50 6.00 5.04
CA VAL A 40 -5.32 6.21 4.20
C VAL A 40 -4.95 4.83 3.66
N LEU A 41 -5.91 4.21 2.97
CA LEU A 41 -5.62 3.13 2.04
C LEU A 41 -4.77 3.77 0.93
N PRO A 42 -3.77 3.08 0.35
CA PRO A 42 -3.84 2.90 -1.06
C PRO A 42 -4.51 3.98 -1.91
N PRO A 43 -3.97 5.13 -2.36
CA PRO A 43 -4.42 5.62 -3.63
C PRO A 43 -4.32 4.41 -4.57
N LEU A 44 -5.49 3.89 -4.94
CA LEU A 44 -5.69 2.69 -5.76
C LEU A 44 -4.95 2.82 -7.11
N SER A 45 -4.38 3.99 -7.39
CA SER A 45 -3.46 4.31 -8.47
C SER A 45 -2.09 3.63 -8.38
N LEU A 46 -1.68 3.06 -7.24
CA LEU A 46 -0.35 2.43 -7.10
C LEU A 46 -0.22 1.04 -7.70
N ALA A 47 -1.32 0.31 -7.79
CA ALA A 47 -1.25 -1.08 -8.21
C ALA A 47 -0.90 -1.15 -9.70
N PRO A 48 0.11 -1.95 -10.09
CA PRO A 48 0.40 -2.22 -11.50
C PRO A 48 -0.83 -2.62 -12.30
N SER A 49 -1.73 -3.43 -11.71
CA SER A 49 -3.00 -3.79 -12.35
C SER A 49 -3.89 -2.58 -12.63
N SER A 50 -3.92 -1.59 -11.74
CA SER A 50 -4.72 -0.37 -11.92
C SER A 50 -4.15 0.52 -13.02
N LEU A 51 -2.82 0.65 -13.12
CA LEU A 51 -2.15 1.38 -14.20
C LEU A 51 -2.52 0.78 -15.56
N LEU A 52 -2.36 -0.54 -15.68
CA LEU A 52 -2.65 -1.27 -16.91
C LEU A 52 -4.15 -1.21 -17.25
N ALA A 53 -5.03 -1.37 -16.28
CA ALA A 53 -6.48 -1.27 -16.50
C ALA A 53 -6.90 0.11 -16.99
N ARG A 54 -6.28 1.19 -16.49
CA ARG A 54 -6.55 2.56 -16.99
C ARG A 54 -6.12 2.74 -18.44
N ASN A 55 -4.94 2.27 -18.81
CA ASN A 55 -4.46 2.34 -20.20
C ASN A 55 -5.34 1.52 -21.15
N LEU A 56 -5.78 0.34 -20.73
CA LEU A 56 -6.73 -0.48 -21.47
C LEU A 56 -8.08 0.25 -21.62
N LEU A 57 -8.60 0.83 -20.54
CA LEU A 57 -9.86 1.58 -20.56
C LEU A 57 -9.77 2.77 -21.52
N GLU A 58 -8.66 3.51 -21.53
CA GLU A 58 -8.46 4.63 -22.45
C GLU A 58 -8.46 4.17 -23.92
N GLY A 59 -7.78 3.06 -24.23
CA GLY A 59 -7.79 2.49 -25.58
C GLY A 59 -9.19 2.05 -26.01
N ILE A 60 -9.95 1.46 -25.09
CA ILE A 60 -11.36 1.10 -25.31
C ILE A 60 -12.19 2.35 -25.57
N SER A 61 -12.08 3.39 -24.75
CA SER A 61 -12.80 4.65 -24.92
C SER A 61 -12.49 5.33 -26.25
N LYS A 62 -11.24 5.30 -26.72
CA LYS A 62 -10.85 5.82 -28.05
C LYS A 62 -11.51 5.06 -29.19
N HIS A 63 -11.68 3.75 -29.05
CA HIS A 63 -12.43 2.95 -30.02
C HIS A 63 -13.91 3.38 -30.08
N TYR A 64 -14.50 3.73 -28.93
CA TYR A 64 -15.92 4.09 -28.80
C TYR A 64 -16.27 5.54 -29.14
N LEU A 65 -15.33 6.47 -29.21
CA LEU A 65 -15.62 7.81 -29.75
C LEU A 65 -16.16 7.74 -31.20
N TRP A 66 -16.07 6.57 -31.85
CA TRP A 66 -16.63 6.25 -33.16
C TRP A 66 -17.96 5.45 -33.14
N GLN A 67 -18.46 4.98 -31.99
CA GLN A 67 -19.69 4.15 -31.88
C GLN A 67 -20.61 4.63 -30.75
N SER A 68 -21.89 4.86 -31.07
CA SER A 68 -22.87 5.62 -30.26
C SER A 68 -23.31 4.99 -28.93
N GLU A 69 -22.80 3.83 -28.51
CA GLU A 69 -23.18 3.16 -27.26
C GLU A 69 -21.95 2.56 -26.54
N CYS A 70 -21.53 3.17 -25.42
CA CYS A 70 -20.50 2.61 -24.54
C CYS A 70 -21.14 1.60 -23.55
N PRO A 71 -20.68 0.35 -23.47
CA PRO A 71 -20.98 -0.50 -22.33
C PRO A 71 -20.32 0.08 -21.08
N ILE A 72 -20.92 -0.20 -19.92
CA ILE A 72 -20.41 0.17 -18.61
C ILE A 72 -19.16 -0.68 -18.29
N VAL A 73 -18.03 -0.37 -18.94
CA VAL A 73 -16.72 -0.93 -18.59
C VAL A 73 -16.02 0.10 -17.72
N THR A 74 -15.59 -0.32 -16.53
CA THR A 74 -14.76 0.48 -15.64
C THR A 74 -13.41 -0.22 -15.49
N ALA A 75 -12.38 0.50 -15.04
CA ALA A 75 -11.06 -0.09 -14.82
C ALA A 75 -11.13 -1.32 -13.87
N GLU A 76 -12.09 -1.33 -12.94
CA GLU A 76 -12.31 -2.44 -12.00
C GLU A 76 -12.93 -3.68 -12.64
N THR A 77 -13.64 -3.54 -13.76
CA THR A 77 -14.29 -4.66 -14.45
C THR A 77 -13.48 -5.23 -15.60
N ILE A 78 -12.30 -4.67 -15.88
CA ILE A 78 -11.37 -5.21 -16.88
C ILE A 78 -10.75 -6.50 -16.33
N PRO A 79 -10.93 -7.65 -16.99
CA PRO A 79 -10.30 -8.89 -16.56
C PRO A 79 -8.80 -8.77 -16.81
N LEU A 80 -8.04 -8.55 -15.75
CA LEU A 80 -6.59 -8.42 -15.76
C LEU A 80 -6.01 -9.23 -14.61
N TYR A 81 -5.07 -10.12 -14.93
CA TYR A 81 -4.36 -10.91 -13.93
C TYR A 81 -2.87 -11.00 -14.24
N LYS A 82 -2.07 -11.06 -13.19
CA LYS A 82 -0.64 -11.30 -13.30
C LYS A 82 -0.39 -12.78 -13.60
N SER A 83 0.37 -13.05 -14.66
CA SER A 83 0.80 -14.40 -15.00
C SER A 83 1.81 -14.91 -13.97
N LYS A 84 1.93 -16.24 -13.82
CA LYS A 84 3.00 -16.82 -13.01
C LYS A 84 4.33 -16.51 -13.70
N ASP A 85 5.31 -16.00 -12.96
CA ASP A 85 6.66 -15.71 -13.46
C ASP A 85 7.37 -17.01 -13.89
N ARG A 86 7.04 -17.53 -15.08
CA ARG A 86 7.76 -18.63 -15.73
C ARG A 86 8.55 -18.04 -16.87
N SER A 87 9.86 -18.18 -16.81
CA SER A 87 10.74 -17.89 -17.94
C SER A 87 11.42 -19.18 -18.36
N LYS A 88 11.33 -19.52 -19.65
CA LYS A 88 12.12 -20.61 -20.23
C LYS A 88 13.61 -20.23 -20.36
N ASP A 89 13.90 -18.93 -20.45
CA ASP A 89 15.24 -18.37 -20.65
C ASP A 89 15.89 -17.91 -19.34
N GLY A 90 15.33 -18.28 -18.19
CA GLY A 90 15.84 -17.87 -16.87
C GLY A 90 15.58 -16.40 -16.47
N ARG A 91 15.31 -15.50 -17.42
CA ARG A 91 14.94 -14.10 -17.15
C ARG A 91 13.47 -13.96 -16.80
N LYS A 92 13.13 -13.81 -15.52
CA LYS A 92 11.73 -13.59 -15.08
C LYS A 92 11.18 -12.30 -15.70
N LYS A 93 10.07 -12.43 -16.43
CA LYS A 93 9.32 -11.31 -17.00
C LYS A 93 8.05 -11.09 -16.20
N ILE A 94 7.77 -9.83 -15.86
CA ILE A 94 6.54 -9.46 -15.17
C ILE A 94 5.46 -9.23 -16.24
N LEU A 95 4.58 -10.22 -16.38
CA LEU A 95 3.55 -10.28 -17.41
C LEU A 95 2.16 -10.21 -16.79
N TYR A 96 1.31 -9.34 -17.34
CA TYR A 96 -0.12 -9.29 -17.09
C TYR A 96 -0.87 -9.74 -18.34
N ILE A 97 -1.97 -10.44 -18.15
CA ILE A 97 -2.82 -10.95 -19.23
C ILE A 97 -4.21 -10.36 -19.04
N SER A 98 -4.73 -9.73 -20.09
CA SER A 98 -6.11 -9.26 -20.13
C SER A 98 -6.96 -10.07 -21.09
N GLY A 99 -8.12 -10.52 -20.61
CA GLY A 99 -9.16 -11.17 -21.41
C GLY A 99 -10.23 -10.19 -21.88
N ILE A 100 -9.93 -8.90 -21.98
CA ILE A 100 -10.94 -7.88 -22.25
C ILE A 100 -11.62 -8.07 -23.61
N ALA A 101 -10.88 -8.52 -24.62
CA ALA A 101 -11.44 -8.78 -25.95
C ALA A 101 -12.48 -9.92 -25.92
N LEU A 102 -12.23 -10.97 -25.13
CA LEU A 102 -13.18 -12.07 -24.91
C LEU A 102 -14.47 -11.58 -24.23
N LYS A 103 -14.34 -10.61 -23.32
CA LYS A 103 -15.49 -10.00 -22.66
C LYS A 103 -16.31 -9.11 -23.61
N LEU A 104 -15.65 -8.46 -24.57
CA LEU A 104 -16.25 -7.56 -25.55
C LEU A 104 -16.85 -8.28 -26.77
N GLU A 105 -16.50 -9.54 -27.03
CA GLU A 105 -16.98 -10.36 -28.14
C GLU A 105 -18.49 -10.24 -28.40
N LYS A 106 -19.30 -10.48 -27.35
CA LYS A 106 -20.77 -10.43 -27.46
C LYS A 106 -21.30 -9.04 -27.78
N LEU A 107 -20.60 -8.00 -27.33
CA LEU A 107 -21.00 -6.61 -27.50
C LEU A 107 -20.63 -6.11 -28.90
N TRP A 108 -19.43 -6.45 -29.39
CA TRP A 108 -18.90 -5.96 -30.67
C TRP A 108 -19.29 -6.85 -31.84
N ARG A 109 -19.80 -8.06 -31.59
CA ARG A 109 -20.15 -9.06 -32.63
C ARG A 109 -18.98 -9.33 -33.58
N GLN A 110 -17.77 -9.27 -33.06
CA GLN A 110 -16.51 -9.54 -33.75
C GLN A 110 -15.77 -10.65 -33.03
N SER A 111 -14.86 -11.34 -33.72
CA SER A 111 -14.03 -12.34 -33.06
C SER A 111 -13.13 -11.68 -32.00
N PRO A 112 -12.83 -12.35 -30.87
CA PRO A 112 -11.97 -11.76 -29.85
C PRO A 112 -10.58 -11.35 -30.37
N LEU A 113 -10.08 -12.02 -31.41
CA LEU A 113 -8.80 -11.69 -32.04
C LEU A 113 -8.87 -10.38 -32.83
N GLU A 114 -9.94 -10.16 -33.60
CA GLU A 114 -10.17 -8.90 -34.31
C GLU A 114 -10.32 -7.73 -33.34
N ILE A 115 -11.06 -7.95 -32.24
CA ILE A 115 -11.22 -6.97 -31.17
C ILE A 115 -9.87 -6.61 -30.55
N ALA A 116 -9.07 -7.61 -30.15
CA ALA A 116 -7.77 -7.38 -29.56
C ALA A 116 -6.80 -6.67 -30.52
N THR A 117 -6.83 -7.04 -31.80
CA THR A 117 -6.00 -6.43 -32.87
C THR A 117 -6.41 -4.97 -33.11
N SER A 118 -7.70 -4.66 -33.07
CA SER A 118 -8.22 -3.31 -33.24
C SER A 118 -7.96 -2.42 -32.01
N LEU A 119 -7.93 -3.01 -30.82
CA LEU A 119 -7.63 -2.30 -29.56
C LEU A 119 -6.15 -1.99 -29.37
N ALA A 120 -5.26 -2.89 -29.79
CA ALA A 120 -3.82 -2.77 -29.61
C ALA A 120 -3.23 -1.38 -30.02
N PRO A 121 -3.52 -0.82 -31.20
CA PRO A 121 -3.00 0.49 -31.60
C PRO A 121 -3.66 1.68 -30.89
N LEU A 122 -4.80 1.48 -30.23
CA LEU A 122 -5.55 2.55 -29.55
C LEU A 122 -5.10 2.75 -28.10
N ILE A 123 -4.51 1.72 -27.50
CA ILE A 123 -3.95 1.79 -26.16
C ILE A 123 -2.74 2.73 -26.17
N PRO A 124 -2.63 3.67 -25.23
CA PRO A 124 -1.52 4.62 -25.19
C PRO A 124 -0.16 3.92 -25.22
N VAL A 125 0.73 4.39 -26.10
CA VAL A 125 2.12 3.96 -26.10
C VAL A 125 2.76 4.42 -24.79
N SER A 126 3.26 3.48 -24.00
CA SER A 126 3.93 3.75 -22.73
C SER A 126 5.31 3.09 -22.72
N PRO A 127 6.34 3.76 -22.18
CA PRO A 127 7.62 3.11 -21.94
C PRO A 127 7.53 2.01 -20.87
N ASP A 128 6.45 1.97 -20.07
CA ASP A 128 6.36 1.10 -18.91
C ASP A 128 6.06 -0.37 -19.25
N PHE A 129 5.44 -0.63 -20.39
CA PHE A 129 5.06 -1.97 -20.80
C PHE A 129 5.01 -2.11 -22.32
N THR A 130 5.22 -3.34 -22.77
CA THR A 130 4.98 -3.77 -24.15
C THR A 130 3.66 -4.52 -24.25
N LEU A 131 2.97 -4.33 -25.37
CA LEU A 131 1.69 -4.96 -25.65
C LEU A 131 1.84 -5.96 -26.79
N THR A 132 1.33 -7.19 -26.59
CA THR A 132 1.23 -8.19 -27.66
C THR A 132 -0.13 -8.87 -27.64
N VAL A 133 -0.75 -9.01 -28.81
CA VAL A 133 -2.01 -9.76 -28.98
C VAL A 133 -1.69 -11.24 -29.19
N VAL A 134 -2.40 -12.12 -28.49
CA VAL A 134 -2.20 -13.57 -28.53
C VAL A 134 -3.53 -14.28 -28.78
N PRO A 135 -3.62 -15.25 -29.72
CA PRO A 135 -4.85 -16.01 -29.94
C PRO A 135 -5.39 -16.69 -28.67
N PRO A 136 -6.71 -16.80 -28.48
CA PRO A 136 -7.78 -16.36 -29.38
C PRO A 136 -8.16 -14.87 -29.26
N GLY A 137 -7.50 -14.08 -28.42
CA GLY A 137 -7.86 -12.68 -28.14
C GLY A 137 -7.32 -12.16 -26.79
N TRP A 138 -6.24 -12.76 -26.29
CA TRP A 138 -5.57 -12.31 -25.08
C TRP A 138 -4.70 -11.09 -25.38
N ILE A 139 -4.69 -10.13 -24.49
CA ILE A 139 -3.77 -8.99 -24.54
C ILE A 139 -2.71 -9.21 -23.46
N HIS A 140 -1.48 -9.47 -23.87
CA HIS A 140 -0.32 -9.61 -23.00
C HIS A 140 0.33 -8.23 -22.80
N LEU A 141 0.53 -7.86 -21.55
CA LEU A 141 1.12 -6.60 -21.11
C LEU A 141 2.37 -6.93 -20.28
N GLN A 142 3.54 -6.86 -20.90
CA GLN A 142 4.80 -7.20 -20.26
C GLN A 142 5.51 -5.92 -19.84
N PHE A 143 5.79 -5.78 -18.54
CA PHE A 143 6.58 -4.64 -18.04
C PHE A 143 7.99 -4.64 -18.67
N THR A 144 8.43 -3.45 -19.05
CA THR A 144 9.81 -3.18 -19.47
C THR A 144 10.68 -2.92 -18.25
N ASP A 145 11.99 -2.90 -18.44
CA ASP A 145 12.94 -2.49 -17.40
C ASP A 145 12.66 -1.05 -16.95
N THR A 146 12.35 -0.13 -17.87
CA THR A 146 11.92 1.23 -17.57
C THR A 146 10.64 1.27 -16.73
N GLY A 147 9.64 0.44 -17.05
CA GLY A 147 8.40 0.38 -16.27
C GLY A 147 8.61 -0.17 -14.87
N ILE A 148 9.50 -1.16 -14.71
CA ILE A 148 9.90 -1.66 -13.40
C ILE A 148 10.63 -0.56 -12.63
N ALA A 149 11.57 0.14 -13.26
CA ALA A 149 12.29 1.26 -12.66
C ALA A 149 11.32 2.36 -12.19
N ASN A 150 10.38 2.78 -13.04
CA ASN A 150 9.36 3.78 -12.69
C ASN A 150 8.47 3.30 -11.53
N PHE A 151 8.07 2.04 -11.52
CA PHE A 151 7.33 1.44 -10.41
C PHE A 151 8.13 1.47 -9.10
N LEU A 152 9.40 1.03 -9.12
CA LEU A 152 10.25 1.00 -7.94
C LEU A 152 10.56 2.40 -7.43
N GLN A 153 10.79 3.33 -8.34
CA GLN A 153 11.00 4.74 -8.07
C GLN A 153 9.79 5.35 -7.37
N TYR A 154 8.60 5.09 -7.91
CA TYR A 154 7.35 5.53 -7.32
C TYR A 154 7.17 4.91 -5.92
N LEU A 155 7.42 3.61 -5.76
CA LEU A 155 7.28 2.91 -4.48
C LEU A 155 8.22 3.50 -3.42
N ALA A 156 9.48 3.78 -3.78
CA ALA A 156 10.45 4.37 -2.86
C ALA A 156 10.03 5.78 -2.39
N GLN A 157 9.45 6.59 -3.28
CA GLN A 157 9.02 7.96 -2.99
C GLN A 157 7.70 8.03 -2.22
N ASN A 158 6.73 7.19 -2.58
CA ASN A 158 5.33 7.38 -2.19
C ASN A 158 4.80 6.31 -1.23
N ALA A 159 5.58 5.28 -0.89
CA ALA A 159 5.10 4.33 0.11
C ALA A 159 5.11 4.96 1.52
N TYR A 160 4.03 4.71 2.24
CA TYR A 160 3.55 5.39 3.45
C TYR A 160 4.59 5.48 4.56
N GLY A 161 4.53 6.58 5.32
CA GLY A 161 5.46 6.89 6.41
C GLY A 161 6.73 7.56 5.88
N GLN A 162 6.83 8.89 6.06
CA GLN A 162 8.11 9.57 5.92
C GLN A 162 9.03 9.08 7.05
N TRP A 163 10.21 8.62 6.66
CA TRP A 163 11.29 8.42 7.61
C TRP A 163 11.73 9.81 8.11
N GLY A 164 11.53 10.10 9.40
CA GLY A 164 12.18 11.24 10.06
C GLY A 164 11.30 12.31 10.72
N GLU A 165 9.97 12.20 10.71
CA GLU A 165 9.14 13.05 11.57
C GLU A 165 8.73 12.29 12.84
N ALA A 166 9.20 12.80 13.97
CA ALA A 166 9.11 12.21 15.30
C ALA A 166 7.65 11.93 15.73
N SER A 167 7.20 10.68 15.63
CA SER A 167 6.06 10.21 16.42
C SER A 167 6.58 9.65 17.75
N GLY A 168 6.83 10.56 18.70
CA GLY A 168 7.11 10.27 20.11
C GLY A 168 5.90 9.72 20.87
N ALA A 169 5.20 8.73 20.31
CA ALA A 169 4.20 7.98 21.05
C ALA A 169 4.90 6.83 21.77
N LYS A 170 5.21 7.05 23.06
CA LYS A 170 5.58 5.98 24.00
C LYS A 170 4.49 4.91 23.98
N PHE A 171 4.73 3.80 23.28
CA PHE A 171 3.95 2.58 23.49
C PHE A 171 4.40 1.97 24.81
N LEU A 172 3.54 2.05 25.82
CA LEU A 172 3.69 1.26 27.04
C LEU A 172 3.43 -0.22 26.69
N PRO A 173 4.28 -1.16 27.15
CA PRO A 173 4.04 -2.58 26.94
C PRO A 173 2.80 -3.02 27.73
N GLN A 174 1.81 -3.59 27.05
CA GLN A 174 0.73 -4.30 27.70
C GLN A 174 1.26 -5.68 28.15
N ASN A 175 1.28 -5.86 29.47
CA ASN A 175 1.68 -7.07 30.17
C ASN A 175 1.05 -8.34 29.57
N ILE A 176 1.90 -9.21 29.03
CA ILE A 176 1.61 -10.64 28.96
C ILE A 176 1.92 -11.15 30.37
N GLY A 177 0.87 -11.39 31.16
CA GLY A 177 1.01 -11.90 32.52
C GLY A 177 1.70 -13.27 32.55
N ASP A 178 2.81 -13.34 33.26
CA ASP A 178 3.37 -14.57 33.82
C ASP A 178 2.42 -15.14 34.87
N PRO A 179 2.15 -16.45 34.88
CA PRO A 179 1.65 -17.12 36.07
C PRO A 179 2.72 -18.06 36.62
N THR A 180 3.47 -17.58 37.61
CA THR A 180 4.19 -18.44 38.56
C THR A 180 3.26 -18.87 39.70
N ASN A 181 3.14 -20.18 39.89
CA ASN A 181 2.82 -20.94 41.11
C ASN A 181 1.64 -20.52 42.01
N ALA A 182 0.63 -21.39 42.06
CA ALA A 182 -0.03 -21.79 43.30
C ALA A 182 -0.41 -23.28 43.22
N SER A 183 0.11 -24.09 44.16
CA SER A 183 -0.26 -25.49 44.31
C SER A 183 -1.58 -25.62 45.06
N SER A 184 -2.50 -26.47 44.60
CA SER A 184 -3.44 -27.20 45.46
C SER A 184 -3.91 -28.46 44.75
N LYS A 185 -3.80 -29.59 45.45
CA LYS A 185 -4.27 -30.93 45.05
C LYS A 185 -5.81 -30.97 44.96
N SER A 186 -6.37 -31.68 43.98
CA SER A 186 -7.14 -32.94 44.18
C SER A 186 -7.93 -33.40 42.93
N ASP A 187 -7.86 -34.71 42.70
CA ASP A 187 -8.88 -35.65 42.23
C ASP A 187 -9.50 -35.59 40.81
N ALA A 188 -8.95 -36.49 39.97
CA ALA A 188 -9.62 -37.42 39.06
C ALA A 188 -11.07 -37.15 38.59
N LYS A 189 -11.24 -36.98 37.27
CA LYS A 189 -12.00 -37.94 36.41
C LYS A 189 -11.90 -37.59 34.91
N ASN A 190 -11.79 -38.65 34.14
CA ASN A 190 -11.60 -38.78 32.70
C ASN A 190 -12.81 -38.30 31.88
N SER A 191 -12.61 -37.56 30.79
CA SER A 191 -13.23 -37.79 29.45
C SER A 191 -13.05 -36.61 28.49
N LYS A 192 -12.96 -36.92 27.18
CA LYS A 192 -12.98 -36.02 26.00
C LYS A 192 -11.69 -35.27 25.61
N LEU A 193 -10.66 -36.04 25.24
CA LEU A 193 -9.64 -35.60 24.29
C LEU A 193 -10.17 -35.81 22.86
N HIS A 194 -10.50 -34.73 22.15
CA HIS A 194 -10.43 -34.56 20.67
C HIS A 194 -11.26 -33.33 20.25
N SER A 195 -10.81 -32.11 20.58
CA SER A 195 -11.26 -30.88 19.90
C SER A 195 -10.38 -29.64 20.15
N GLN A 196 -9.40 -29.69 21.08
CA GLN A 196 -8.65 -28.50 21.51
C GLN A 196 -7.25 -28.33 20.87
N ASN A 197 -6.74 -29.31 20.12
CA ASN A 197 -5.38 -29.25 19.55
C ASN A 197 -5.24 -28.39 18.27
N SER A 198 -6.33 -28.08 17.58
CA SER A 198 -6.31 -27.26 16.36
C SER A 198 -6.19 -25.77 16.67
N ALA A 199 -6.91 -25.28 17.69
CA ALA A 199 -6.91 -23.87 18.10
C ALA A 199 -5.55 -23.42 18.68
N VAL A 200 -4.91 -24.26 19.49
CA VAL A 200 -3.59 -23.96 20.10
C VAL A 200 -2.49 -23.92 19.04
N LYS A 201 -2.45 -24.89 18.10
CA LYS A 201 -1.51 -24.88 16.98
C LYS A 201 -1.69 -23.66 16.06
N THR A 202 -2.94 -23.25 15.84
CA THR A 202 -3.26 -22.09 15.01
C THR A 202 -2.81 -20.78 15.68
N LYS A 203 -3.00 -20.64 16.99
CA LYS A 203 -2.55 -19.44 17.73
C LYS A 203 -1.02 -19.30 17.77
N GLN A 204 -0.32 -20.42 17.91
CA GLN A 204 1.16 -20.47 17.89
C GLN A 204 1.74 -20.24 16.49
N SER A 205 1.09 -20.74 15.43
CA SER A 205 1.54 -20.48 14.05
C SER A 205 1.27 -19.03 13.63
N LEU A 206 0.15 -18.45 14.08
CA LEU A 206 -0.16 -17.03 13.90
C LEU A 206 0.86 -16.13 14.61
N SER A 207 1.23 -16.42 15.86
CA SER A 207 2.24 -15.63 16.57
C SER A 207 3.61 -15.72 15.92
N LYS A 208 4.01 -16.91 15.44
CA LYS A 208 5.26 -17.09 14.68
C LYS A 208 5.25 -16.30 13.37
N GLY A 209 4.12 -16.30 12.64
CA GLY A 209 3.97 -15.53 11.40
C GLY A 209 4.05 -14.03 11.63
N VAL A 210 3.37 -13.52 12.66
CA VAL A 210 3.45 -12.09 13.04
C VAL A 210 4.87 -11.70 13.42
N PHE A 211 5.54 -12.50 14.24
CA PHE A 211 6.93 -12.24 14.65
C PHE A 211 7.87 -12.17 13.43
N GLN A 212 7.73 -13.09 12.46
CA GLN A 212 8.53 -13.07 11.24
C GLN A 212 8.35 -11.76 10.44
N ILE A 213 7.11 -11.29 10.32
CA ILE A 213 6.80 -10.05 9.59
C ILE A 213 7.42 -8.84 10.30
N GLN A 214 7.28 -8.76 11.63
CA GLN A 214 7.86 -7.70 12.44
C GLN A 214 9.39 -7.71 12.38
N TYR A 215 9.99 -8.91 12.45
CA TYR A 215 11.43 -9.11 12.32
C TYR A 215 11.96 -8.64 10.96
N ALA A 216 11.27 -8.99 9.87
CA ALA A 216 11.63 -8.52 8.53
C ALA A 216 11.56 -6.98 8.44
N ASN A 217 10.55 -6.34 9.02
CA ASN A 217 10.45 -4.88 9.09
C ASN A 217 11.63 -4.25 9.86
N ALA A 218 11.89 -4.71 11.09
CA ALA A 218 12.98 -4.21 11.94
C ALA A 218 14.36 -4.40 11.26
N ARG A 219 14.54 -5.52 10.56
CA ARG A 219 15.75 -5.79 9.78
C ARG A 219 15.92 -4.80 8.63
N CYS A 220 14.85 -4.48 7.90
CA CYS A 220 14.91 -3.44 6.87
C CYS A 220 15.31 -2.09 7.48
N CYS A 221 14.70 -1.71 8.60
CA CYS A 221 15.04 -0.45 9.30
C CYS A 221 16.51 -0.40 9.70
N SER A 222 17.03 -1.49 10.25
CA SER A 222 18.44 -1.59 10.67
C SER A 222 19.41 -1.50 9.48
N LEU A 223 19.08 -2.12 8.33
CA LEU A 223 19.88 -2.02 7.11
C LEU A 223 19.93 -0.60 6.55
N LEU A 224 18.78 0.08 6.52
CA LEU A 224 18.69 1.47 6.08
C LEU A 224 19.50 2.40 7.01
N ARG A 225 19.38 2.24 8.33
CA ARG A 225 20.20 3.01 9.29
C ARG A 225 21.70 2.77 9.10
N SER A 226 22.10 1.51 8.94
CA SER A 226 23.51 1.16 8.70
C SER A 226 24.03 1.81 7.43
N ALA A 227 23.24 1.77 6.35
CA ALA A 227 23.60 2.43 5.09
C ALA A 227 23.71 3.96 5.22
N CYS A 228 22.85 4.60 6.01
CA CYS A 228 22.96 6.03 6.33
C CYS A 228 24.25 6.34 7.10
N GLN A 229 24.56 5.56 8.15
CA GLN A 229 25.79 5.72 8.95
C GLN A 229 27.05 5.54 8.10
N GLU A 230 26.99 4.64 7.12
CA GLU A 230 28.05 4.37 6.18
C GLU A 230 28.16 5.38 5.02
N GLY A 231 27.30 6.40 4.98
CA GLY A 231 27.27 7.43 3.93
C GLY A 231 26.83 6.94 2.55
N LEU A 232 26.21 5.75 2.47
CA LEU A 232 25.73 5.18 1.21
C LEU A 232 24.50 5.91 0.66
N ILE A 233 23.68 6.36 1.60
CA ILE A 233 22.38 6.97 1.35
C ILE A 233 22.19 8.15 2.29
N VAL A 234 21.44 9.14 1.84
CA VAL A 234 20.97 10.23 2.68
C VAL A 234 19.48 9.96 2.96
N PRO A 235 19.03 9.93 4.24
CA PRO A 235 17.69 9.46 4.61
C PRO A 235 16.53 10.07 3.79
N TYR A 236 16.65 11.37 3.45
CA TYR A 236 15.64 12.11 2.70
C TYR A 236 15.85 12.14 1.18
N GLN A 237 17.00 11.66 0.68
CA GLN A 237 17.35 11.68 -0.75
C GLN A 237 17.44 10.30 -1.38
N LEU A 238 17.43 9.21 -0.59
CA LEU A 238 17.53 7.86 -1.15
C LEU A 238 16.47 7.63 -2.23
N ALA A 239 15.22 8.02 -1.96
CA ALA A 239 14.15 7.87 -2.93
C ALA A 239 14.28 8.80 -4.16
N ARG A 240 15.26 9.71 -4.23
CA ARG A 240 15.50 10.57 -5.41
C ARG A 240 16.74 10.13 -6.20
N ASP A 241 17.71 9.54 -5.53
CA ASP A 241 19.04 9.32 -6.09
C ASP A 241 19.29 7.86 -6.52
N ILE A 242 18.26 7.01 -6.58
CA ILE A 242 18.42 5.62 -7.03
C ILE A 242 18.48 5.57 -8.55
N SER A 243 19.65 5.22 -9.08
CA SER A 243 19.81 4.83 -10.48
C SER A 243 19.32 3.39 -10.66
N TRP A 244 18.04 3.21 -11.02
CA TRP A 244 17.45 1.88 -11.25
C TRP A 244 17.91 1.24 -12.57
N LEU A 245 18.23 2.08 -13.57
CA LEU A 245 18.65 1.67 -14.90
C LEU A 245 20.15 1.91 -15.10
N ASP A 246 20.79 1.07 -15.91
CA ASP A 246 22.15 1.29 -16.38
C ASP A 246 22.19 2.28 -17.56
N GLU A 247 23.39 2.51 -18.11
CA GLU A 247 23.60 3.41 -19.26
C GLU A 247 22.91 2.94 -20.56
N ARG A 248 22.35 1.72 -20.58
CA ARG A 248 21.67 1.09 -21.72
C ARG A 248 20.17 0.93 -21.46
N ASP A 249 19.62 1.66 -20.50
CA ASP A 249 18.22 1.58 -20.05
C ASP A 249 17.80 0.18 -19.60
N GLN A 250 18.74 -0.66 -19.15
CA GLN A 250 18.45 -1.98 -18.58
C GLN A 250 18.37 -1.91 -17.07
N LEU A 251 17.50 -2.72 -16.48
CA LEU A 251 17.32 -2.79 -15.03
C LEU A 251 18.62 -3.30 -14.38
N ARG A 252 19.19 -2.55 -13.44
CA ARG A 252 20.41 -2.98 -12.71
C ARG A 252 20.18 -4.19 -11.80
N LEU A 253 18.93 -4.37 -11.38
CA LEU A 253 18.49 -5.42 -10.47
C LEU A 253 18.12 -6.69 -11.25
N THR A 254 19.14 -7.43 -11.68
CA THR A 254 18.98 -8.60 -12.56
C THR A 254 19.02 -9.94 -11.84
N GLU A 255 19.38 -9.99 -10.55
CA GLU A 255 19.50 -11.25 -9.83
C GLU A 255 18.13 -11.93 -9.66
N PRO A 256 18.04 -13.27 -9.77
CA PRO A 256 16.76 -13.97 -9.67
C PRO A 256 15.96 -13.65 -8.40
N ARG A 257 16.66 -13.41 -7.27
CA ARG A 257 16.02 -13.08 -6.00
C ARG A 257 15.56 -11.62 -5.93
N GLU A 258 16.23 -10.70 -6.61
CA GLU A 258 15.75 -9.31 -6.78
C GLU A 258 14.45 -9.30 -7.58
N LEU A 259 14.45 -9.97 -8.74
CA LEU A 259 13.27 -10.07 -9.60
C LEU A 259 12.09 -10.75 -8.91
N VAL A 260 12.33 -11.76 -8.06
CA VAL A 260 11.30 -12.38 -7.21
C VAL A 260 10.70 -11.34 -6.25
N LEU A 261 11.53 -10.56 -5.56
CA LEU A 261 11.07 -9.57 -4.60
C LEU A 261 10.31 -8.43 -5.29
N ILE A 262 10.80 -7.92 -6.43
CA ILE A 262 10.11 -6.93 -7.26
C ILE A 262 8.73 -7.44 -7.66
N SER A 263 8.68 -8.68 -8.17
CA SER A 263 7.44 -9.34 -8.54
C SER A 263 6.48 -9.48 -7.35
N ARG A 264 7.00 -9.80 -6.16
CA ARG A 264 6.22 -9.88 -4.92
C ARG A 264 5.65 -8.51 -4.52
N LEU A 265 6.43 -7.45 -4.55
CA LEU A 265 5.99 -6.08 -4.23
C LEU A 265 4.80 -5.67 -5.11
N MET A 266 4.93 -5.87 -6.43
CA MET A 266 3.86 -5.59 -7.40
C MET A 266 2.60 -6.40 -7.12
N ALA A 267 2.75 -7.72 -6.89
CA ALA A 267 1.62 -8.60 -6.61
C ALA A 267 0.91 -8.27 -5.28
N THR A 268 1.67 -7.84 -4.27
CA THR A 268 1.11 -7.42 -2.98
C THR A 268 0.29 -6.14 -3.14
N LEU A 269 0.77 -5.16 -3.90
CA LEU A 269 -0.01 -3.94 -4.18
C LEU A 269 -1.28 -4.22 -4.99
N ASP A 270 -1.21 -5.09 -6.01
CA ASP A 270 -2.40 -5.53 -6.74
C ASP A 270 -3.42 -6.21 -5.83
N ALA A 271 -2.95 -7.02 -4.88
CA ALA A 271 -3.81 -7.68 -3.91
C ALA A 271 -4.46 -6.67 -2.95
N LEU A 272 -3.70 -5.68 -2.48
CA LEU A 272 -4.22 -4.61 -1.61
C LEU A 272 -5.25 -3.71 -2.31
N ALA A 273 -5.09 -3.47 -3.61
CA ALA A 273 -6.06 -2.70 -4.39
C ALA A 273 -7.47 -3.34 -4.38
N ARG A 274 -7.54 -4.67 -4.20
CA ARG A 274 -8.81 -5.41 -4.08
C ARG A 274 -9.40 -5.42 -2.66
N ARG A 275 -8.81 -4.68 -1.71
CA ARG A 275 -9.26 -4.57 -0.31
C ARG A 275 -9.51 -5.93 0.35
N PRO A 276 -8.46 -6.77 0.46
CA PRO A 276 -8.61 -8.13 0.95
C PRO A 276 -8.90 -8.14 2.46
N GLU A 277 -9.55 -9.21 2.93
CA GLU A 277 -9.75 -9.45 4.36
C GLU A 277 -8.43 -9.63 5.12
N ARG A 278 -8.48 -9.41 6.43
CA ARG A 278 -7.33 -9.46 7.36
C ARG A 278 -6.47 -10.72 7.20
N ASP A 279 -7.07 -11.90 7.09
CA ASP A 279 -6.33 -13.16 6.96
C ASP A 279 -5.51 -13.23 5.67
N LYS A 280 -6.01 -12.62 4.59
CA LYS A 280 -5.29 -12.51 3.32
C LYS A 280 -4.16 -11.50 3.44
N ILE A 281 -4.37 -10.37 4.14
CA ILE A 281 -3.32 -9.39 4.43
C ILE A 281 -2.16 -10.05 5.20
N LEU A 282 -2.47 -10.86 6.21
CA LEU A 282 -1.45 -11.59 6.97
C LEU A 282 -0.62 -12.52 6.08
N LYS A 283 -1.27 -13.28 5.18
CA LYS A 283 -0.59 -14.14 4.21
C LYS A 283 0.28 -13.36 3.23
N LEU A 284 -0.19 -12.20 2.76
CA LEU A 284 0.57 -11.32 1.87
C LEU A 284 1.83 -10.78 2.56
N ALA A 285 1.68 -10.32 3.81
CA ALA A 285 2.78 -9.82 4.61
C ALA A 285 3.83 -10.91 4.91
N ALA A 286 3.38 -12.11 5.28
CA ALA A 286 4.27 -13.24 5.52
C ALA A 286 5.05 -13.64 4.25
N ALA A 287 4.37 -13.69 3.09
CA ALA A 287 5.02 -14.01 1.82
C ALA A 287 6.02 -12.91 1.39
N LEU A 288 5.71 -11.64 1.66
CA LEU A 288 6.63 -10.53 1.40
C LEU A 288 7.88 -10.60 2.31
N ALA A 289 7.70 -10.87 3.59
CA ALA A 289 8.79 -11.07 4.54
C ALA A 289 9.70 -12.24 4.14
N GLU A 290 9.12 -13.37 3.72
CA GLU A 290 9.87 -14.54 3.28
C GLU A 290 10.69 -14.27 2.00
N ASP A 291 10.10 -13.63 1.00
CA ASP A 291 10.83 -13.29 -0.23
C ASP A 291 11.91 -12.21 0.02
N PHE A 292 11.69 -11.30 0.98
CA PHE A 292 12.71 -10.38 1.44
C PHE A 292 13.90 -11.10 2.10
N GLU A 293 13.67 -12.07 3.00
CA GLU A 293 14.74 -12.84 3.64
C GLU A 293 15.58 -13.62 2.61
N LYS A 294 14.90 -14.21 1.60
CA LYS A 294 15.58 -14.89 0.48
C LYS A 294 16.39 -13.92 -0.38
N PHE A 295 15.89 -12.72 -0.62
CA PHE A 295 16.64 -11.65 -1.27
C PHE A 295 17.87 -11.27 -0.45
N TYR A 296 17.68 -10.95 0.83
CA TYR A 296 18.73 -10.47 1.71
C TYR A 296 19.86 -11.50 1.91
N SER A 297 19.51 -12.79 2.03
CA SER A 297 20.48 -13.87 2.18
C SER A 297 21.30 -14.14 0.92
N ALA A 298 20.72 -13.93 -0.26
CA ALA A 298 21.38 -14.19 -1.54
C ALA A 298 22.12 -12.98 -2.12
N CYS A 299 21.57 -11.77 -1.93
CA CYS A 299 22.05 -10.55 -2.57
C CYS A 299 22.81 -9.68 -1.56
N ARG A 300 24.13 -9.60 -1.71
CA ARG A 300 24.96 -8.75 -0.83
C ARG A 300 24.67 -7.28 -1.09
N ILE A 301 24.28 -6.54 -0.05
CA ILE A 301 23.99 -5.10 -0.14
C ILE A 301 25.18 -4.28 0.32
N LEU A 302 25.79 -4.67 1.45
CA LEU A 302 26.93 -4.02 2.08
C LEU A 302 28.23 -4.80 1.83
N GLY A 303 29.37 -4.23 2.23
CA GLY A 303 30.69 -4.85 2.06
C GLY A 303 31.28 -4.61 0.67
N LYS A 304 31.81 -5.65 0.01
CA LYS A 304 32.53 -5.52 -1.28
C LYS A 304 31.69 -4.88 -2.39
N VAL A 305 30.38 -5.10 -2.41
CA VAL A 305 29.47 -4.53 -3.43
C VAL A 305 29.45 -3.00 -3.37
N LYS A 306 29.55 -2.39 -2.18
CA LYS A 306 29.67 -0.92 -2.04
C LYS A 306 30.94 -0.37 -2.71
N GLN A 307 32.04 -1.12 -2.61
CA GLN A 307 33.35 -0.70 -3.11
C GLN A 307 33.45 -0.88 -4.63
N GLU A 308 32.79 -1.92 -5.16
CA GLU A 308 32.86 -2.30 -6.57
C GLU A 308 31.74 -1.70 -7.42
N ASN A 309 30.52 -1.53 -6.86
CA ASN A 309 29.35 -1.03 -7.58
C ASN A 309 28.35 -0.33 -6.65
N LEU A 310 28.58 0.97 -6.44
CA LEU A 310 27.77 1.81 -5.56
C LEU A 310 26.30 1.92 -6.03
N ASP A 311 26.06 2.00 -7.33
CA ASP A 311 24.71 2.11 -7.88
C ASP A 311 23.89 0.86 -7.65
N LEU A 312 24.49 -0.33 -7.80
CA LEU A 312 23.82 -1.59 -7.48
C LEU A 312 23.49 -1.69 -5.99
N ALA A 313 24.41 -1.29 -5.12
CA ALA A 313 24.15 -1.22 -3.67
C ALA A 313 22.98 -0.28 -3.36
N ARG A 314 22.94 0.90 -3.98
CA ARG A 314 21.82 1.86 -3.85
C ARG A 314 20.50 1.31 -4.40
N GLY A 315 20.50 0.64 -5.54
CA GLY A 315 19.33 -0.04 -6.10
C GLY A 315 18.77 -1.11 -5.15
N ARG A 316 19.64 -1.93 -4.57
CA ARG A 316 19.26 -2.92 -3.55
C ARG A 316 18.70 -2.27 -2.29
N LEU A 317 19.30 -1.17 -1.83
CA LEU A 317 18.76 -0.38 -0.71
C LEU A 317 17.40 0.24 -1.04
N GLY A 318 17.18 0.63 -2.30
CA GLY A 318 15.86 1.02 -2.80
C GLY A 318 14.82 -0.09 -2.67
N LEU A 319 15.17 -1.34 -2.98
CA LEU A 319 14.29 -2.50 -2.73
C LEU A 319 14.01 -2.70 -1.24
N VAL A 320 15.03 -2.55 -0.38
CA VAL A 320 14.86 -2.61 1.08
C VAL A 320 13.88 -1.53 1.55
N LEU A 321 14.02 -0.30 1.06
CA LEU A 321 13.15 0.83 1.40
C LEU A 321 11.70 0.57 0.98
N GLY A 322 11.46 0.15 -0.26
CA GLY A 322 10.12 -0.17 -0.75
C GLY A 322 9.48 -1.33 0.02
N THR A 323 10.27 -2.34 0.39
CA THR A 323 9.84 -3.48 1.20
C THR A 323 9.47 -3.05 2.62
N GLN A 324 10.31 -2.25 3.27
CA GLN A 324 10.10 -1.71 4.61
C GLN A 324 8.78 -0.94 4.68
N LYS A 325 8.57 0.00 3.76
CA LYS A 325 7.36 0.82 3.73
C LYS A 325 6.10 -0.02 3.51
N LEU A 326 6.16 -1.03 2.65
CA LEU A 326 5.02 -1.91 2.40
C LEU A 326 4.74 -2.85 3.59
N LEU A 327 5.77 -3.42 4.22
CA LEU A 327 5.62 -4.23 5.43
C LEU A 327 5.03 -3.42 6.58
N ARG A 328 5.54 -2.19 6.79
CA ARG A 328 5.00 -1.26 7.80
C ARG A 328 3.52 -0.98 7.56
N PHE A 329 3.14 -0.65 6.32
CA PHE A 329 1.73 -0.43 5.95
C PHE A 329 0.88 -1.69 6.23
N LEU A 330 1.35 -2.88 5.87
CA LEU A 330 0.63 -4.12 6.12
C LEU A 330 0.46 -4.41 7.62
N LEU A 331 1.46 -4.11 8.44
CA LEU A 331 1.40 -4.29 9.89
C LEU A 331 0.46 -3.28 10.55
N GLU A 332 0.68 -1.98 10.32
CA GLU A 332 -0.02 -0.89 10.99
C GLU A 332 -1.46 -0.76 10.47
N GLU A 333 -1.64 -0.54 9.17
CA GLU A 333 -2.94 -0.27 8.58
C GLU A 333 -3.69 -1.56 8.24
N GLY A 334 -2.98 -2.56 7.71
CA GLY A 334 -3.58 -3.82 7.30
C GLY A 334 -3.95 -4.75 8.46
N LEU A 335 -3.12 -4.76 9.50
CA LEU A 335 -3.24 -5.70 10.62
C LEU A 335 -3.41 -5.02 11.98
N ALA A 336 -3.34 -3.69 12.12
CA ALA A 336 -3.40 -3.02 13.41
C ALA A 336 -2.41 -3.62 14.43
N LEU A 337 -1.19 -3.94 13.96
CA LEU A 337 -0.08 -4.47 14.74
C LEU A 337 1.08 -3.48 14.71
N ALA A 338 1.92 -3.50 15.74
CA ALA A 338 3.12 -2.68 15.77
C ALA A 338 4.10 -3.08 14.65
N ALA A 339 4.71 -2.08 14.01
CA ALA A 339 5.82 -2.23 13.07
C ALA A 339 7.12 -1.77 13.75
N PRO A 340 7.75 -2.61 14.59
CA PRO A 340 8.93 -2.21 15.34
C PRO A 340 10.10 -1.87 14.41
N GLU A 341 10.82 -0.80 14.74
CA GLU A 341 12.04 -0.40 14.03
C GLU A 341 13.27 -1.20 14.52
N GLU A 342 13.17 -1.76 15.73
CA GLU A 342 14.17 -2.59 16.41
C GLU A 342 13.48 -3.73 17.15
N LEU A 343 14.08 -4.92 17.16
CA LEU A 343 13.60 -6.11 17.85
C LEU A 343 14.72 -6.81 18.60
#